data_AF-A0A8T4V4B2-F1
#
_entry.id   AF-A0A8T4V4B2-F1
#
_cell.length_a   1.000
_cell.length_b   1.000
_cell.length_c   1.000
_cell.angle_alpha   90.00
_cell.angle_beta   90.00
_cell.angle_gamma   90.00
#
_symmetry.space_group_name_H-M   'P 1'
#
loop_
_entity.id
_entity.type
_entity.pdbx_description
1 polymer ?
#
loop_
_entity_poly.entity_id
_entity_poly.type
_entity_poly.pdbx_seq_one_letter_code
_entity_poly.pdbx_strand_id
1 'polypeptide(L)'
;MDEEILKKAFSKVKEDISSINMRIDSLERSINSLISQNNEKKQANPLNSSQNDQFKPQIPMKKVFSSGNEGVQSINHSTINQSITDQSHNLNAYSRQIKENYDDKPEIQENRVLKRLSTDQSLINQSLSIQSLKKDLEDRFSSLTSQEFLIFLTIYQIEEDIGRPVTYNDLANKLSLTSGCIRGYVSSIMRKGLPLNKLKINNRTLTLSIKPDFKELNIKERLINLFYGQDPEQTRLFRP
;
A
#
# COMPACT_ATOMS: atom_id res chain seq x y z
N MET A 1 12.71 -49.15 -5.48
CA MET A 1 11.69 -48.39 -6.23
C MET A 1 11.60 -46.95 -5.74
N ASP A 2 11.72 -46.71 -4.43
CA ASP A 2 11.51 -45.37 -3.84
C ASP A 2 12.64 -44.35 -4.10
N GLU A 3 13.89 -44.80 -4.28
CA GLU A 3 15.03 -43.89 -4.49
C GLU A 3 14.98 -43.17 -5.84
N GLU A 4 14.48 -43.84 -6.90
CA GLU A 4 14.34 -43.23 -8.23
C GLU A 4 13.23 -42.18 -8.26
N ILE A 5 12.11 -42.45 -7.57
CA ILE A 5 11.00 -41.49 -7.44
C ILE A 5 11.50 -40.24 -6.71
N LEU A 6 12.28 -40.42 -5.65
CA LEU A 6 12.87 -39.33 -4.89
C LEU A 6 13.84 -38.50 -5.75
N LYS A 7 14.74 -39.15 -6.50
CA LYS A 7 15.68 -38.47 -7.42
C LYS A 7 14.95 -37.70 -8.52
N LYS A 8 13.87 -38.25 -9.05
CA LYS A 8 13.02 -37.58 -10.06
C LYS A 8 12.32 -36.36 -9.47
N ALA A 9 11.79 -36.46 -8.25
CA ALA A 9 11.17 -35.33 -7.56
C ALA A 9 12.18 -34.19 -7.31
N PHE A 10 13.39 -34.51 -6.83
CA PHE A 10 14.45 -33.50 -6.64
C PHE A 10 14.95 -32.88 -7.95
N SER A 11 15.04 -33.67 -9.03
CA SER A 11 15.42 -33.15 -10.34
C SER A 11 14.40 -32.13 -10.85
N LYS A 12 13.10 -32.43 -10.68
CA LYS A 12 12.02 -31.51 -11.05
C LYS A 12 12.07 -30.22 -10.21
N VAL A 13 12.25 -30.32 -8.90
CA VAL A 13 12.39 -29.14 -8.03
C VAL A 13 13.59 -28.29 -8.44
N LYS A 14 14.70 -28.91 -8.81
CA LYS A 14 15.90 -28.20 -9.28
C LYS A 14 15.65 -27.46 -10.60
N GLU A 15 14.93 -28.09 -11.52
CA GLU A 15 14.51 -27.47 -12.79
C GLU A 15 13.57 -26.28 -12.55
N ASP A 16 12.57 -26.44 -11.68
CA ASP A 16 11.64 -25.38 -11.31
C ASP A 16 12.37 -24.18 -10.68
N ILE A 17 13.30 -24.43 -9.75
CA ILE A 17 14.15 -23.37 -9.14
C ILE A 17 15.00 -22.66 -10.20
N SER A 18 15.59 -23.41 -11.14
CA SER A 18 16.36 -22.84 -12.23
C SER A 18 15.49 -21.95 -13.14
N SER A 19 14.26 -22.38 -13.44
CA SER A 19 13.31 -21.60 -14.23
C SER A 19 12.88 -20.32 -13.51
N ILE A 20 12.70 -20.37 -12.19
CA ILE A 20 12.36 -19.20 -11.38
C ILE A 20 13.51 -18.19 -11.40
N ASN A 21 14.76 -18.64 -11.18
CA ASN A 21 15.93 -17.75 -11.21
C ASN A 21 16.09 -17.08 -12.58
N MET A 22 15.94 -17.82 -13.69
CA MET A 22 15.97 -17.24 -15.03
C MET A 22 14.88 -16.18 -15.25
N ARG A 23 13.69 -16.38 -14.68
CA ARG A 23 12.59 -15.40 -14.77
C ARG A 23 12.88 -14.16 -13.93
N ILE A 24 13.48 -14.31 -12.76
CA ILE A 24 13.92 -13.19 -11.90
C ILE A 24 14.96 -12.36 -12.66
N ASP A 25 16.00 -12.99 -13.22
CA ASP A 25 17.03 -12.30 -14.00
C ASP A 25 16.43 -11.54 -15.20
N SER A 26 15.45 -12.13 -15.88
CA SER A 26 14.75 -11.48 -17.00
C SER A 26 13.94 -10.26 -16.53
N LEU A 27 13.30 -10.33 -15.37
CA LEU A 27 12.54 -9.21 -14.80
C LEU A 27 13.47 -8.08 -14.38
N GLU A 28 14.60 -8.38 -13.75
CA GLU A 28 15.61 -7.39 -13.38
C GLU A 28 16.14 -6.63 -14.60
N ARG A 29 16.45 -7.35 -15.69
CA ARG A 29 16.87 -6.73 -16.96
C ARG A 29 15.77 -5.84 -17.54
N SER A 30 14.50 -6.28 -17.48
CA SER A 30 13.37 -5.50 -17.98
C SER A 30 13.15 -4.21 -17.18
N ILE A 31 13.23 -4.29 -15.85
CA ILE A 31 13.14 -3.13 -14.95
C ILE A 31 14.27 -2.14 -15.24
N ASN A 32 15.51 -2.62 -15.33
CA ASN A 32 16.66 -1.77 -15.63
C ASN A 32 16.53 -1.08 -17.00
N SER A 33 16.01 -1.78 -18.01
CA SER A 33 15.72 -1.18 -19.33
C SER A 33 14.67 -0.06 -19.25
N LEU A 34 13.58 -0.28 -18.51
CA LEU A 34 12.52 0.73 -18.32
C LEU A 34 13.03 1.96 -17.56
N ILE A 35 13.90 1.76 -16.55
CA ILE A 35 14.53 2.86 -15.82
C ILE A 35 15.41 3.70 -16.77
N SER A 36 16.23 3.05 -17.60
CA SER A 36 17.06 3.75 -18.60
C SER A 36 16.22 4.54 -19.60
N GLN A 37 15.16 3.95 -20.15
CA GLN A 37 14.26 4.65 -21.09
C GLN A 37 13.58 5.89 -20.47
N ASN A 38 13.22 5.83 -19.18
CA ASN A 38 12.61 6.96 -18.48
C ASN A 38 13.62 8.07 -18.16
N ASN A 39 14.90 7.75 -18.00
CA ASN A 39 15.96 8.73 -17.79
C ASN A 39 16.33 9.45 -19.10
N GLU A 40 16.35 8.75 -20.23
CA GLU A 40 16.61 9.36 -21.54
C GLU A 40 15.52 10.35 -21.97
N LYS A 41 14.24 10.03 -21.71
CA LYS A 41 13.11 10.94 -22.01
C LYS A 41 13.14 12.25 -21.20
N LYS A 42 13.88 12.31 -20.09
CA LYS A 42 14.05 13.53 -19.29
C LYS A 42 15.18 14.45 -19.77
N GLN A 43 16.08 13.98 -20.64
CA GLN A 43 17.24 14.75 -21.11
C GLN A 43 17.12 15.26 -22.56
N ALA A 44 16.03 14.95 -23.28
CA ALA A 44 15.79 15.40 -24.65
C ALA A 44 15.02 16.72 -24.79
N ASN A 45 15.29 17.71 -23.93
CA ASN A 45 14.83 19.10 -24.17
C ASN A 45 15.91 20.13 -23.81
N PRO A 46 16.75 20.54 -24.78
CA PRO A 46 17.44 21.82 -24.74
C PRO A 46 16.78 22.84 -25.69
N LEU A 47 16.29 23.92 -25.08
CA LEU A 47 16.44 25.33 -25.48
C LEU A 47 16.19 25.72 -26.95
N ASN A 48 15.16 26.56 -27.18
CA ASN A 48 15.24 27.63 -28.17
C ASN A 48 14.95 28.98 -27.50
N SER A 49 15.87 29.90 -27.74
CA SER A 49 16.03 31.24 -27.20
C SER A 49 15.15 32.30 -27.88
N SER A 50 14.83 33.33 -27.08
CA SER A 50 14.58 34.74 -27.39
C SER A 50 14.37 35.17 -28.85
N GLN A 51 13.23 35.82 -29.11
CA GLN A 51 13.20 37.17 -29.69
C GLN A 51 11.87 37.88 -29.40
N ASN A 52 11.98 39.21 -29.33
CA ASN A 52 10.96 40.21 -29.03
C ASN A 52 9.68 40.04 -29.86
N ASP A 53 8.53 40.39 -29.29
CA ASP A 53 7.69 41.42 -29.90
C ASP A 53 6.65 41.99 -28.92
N GLN A 54 6.55 43.32 -28.98
CA GLN A 54 5.63 44.17 -28.23
C GLN A 54 4.20 43.93 -28.67
N PHE A 55 3.29 43.47 -27.80
CA PHE A 55 1.87 43.86 -27.89
C PHE A 55 1.21 43.88 -26.50
N LYS A 56 0.90 45.09 -26.02
CA LYS A 56 -0.04 45.34 -24.93
C LYS A 56 -1.47 45.12 -25.45
N PRO A 57 -2.35 44.52 -24.63
CA PRO A 57 -3.73 44.98 -24.55
C PRO A 57 -4.02 45.53 -23.14
N GLN A 58 -4.62 46.72 -23.13
CA GLN A 58 -5.11 47.42 -21.94
C GLN A 58 -6.27 46.64 -21.32
N ILE A 59 -6.21 46.35 -20.03
CA ILE A 59 -7.36 45.87 -19.25
C ILE A 59 -8.00 47.09 -18.58
N PRO A 60 -9.30 47.36 -18.75
CA PRO A 60 -9.98 48.48 -18.11
C PRO A 60 -10.17 48.23 -16.61
N MET A 61 -9.86 49.24 -15.80
CA MET A 61 -10.24 49.32 -14.39
C MET A 61 -11.74 49.57 -14.20
N LYS A 62 -12.31 48.89 -13.19
CA LYS A 62 -13.31 49.31 -12.17
C LYS A 62 -14.52 48.37 -12.07
N LYS A 63 -14.72 47.75 -10.90
CA LYS A 63 -15.46 48.36 -9.76
C LYS A 63 -15.34 47.49 -8.51
N VAL A 64 -15.06 48.16 -7.40
CA VAL A 64 -15.19 47.71 -6.01
C VAL A 64 -16.68 47.71 -5.66
N PHE A 65 -17.17 46.68 -4.94
CA PHE A 65 -17.93 46.73 -3.67
C PHE A 65 -18.46 45.32 -3.31
N SER A 66 -18.07 44.78 -2.16
CA SER A 66 -19.00 44.46 -1.06
C SER A 66 -18.21 44.03 0.18
N SER A 67 -18.41 44.81 1.23
CA SER A 67 -18.02 44.58 2.62
C SER A 67 -18.76 43.40 3.23
N GLY A 68 -18.07 42.54 3.99
CA GLY A 68 -18.72 41.57 4.86
C GLY A 68 -17.86 40.38 5.25
N ASN A 69 -16.82 40.61 6.06
CA ASN A 69 -16.57 39.83 7.28
C ASN A 69 -15.33 40.39 7.98
N GLU A 70 -15.60 41.10 9.07
CA GLU A 70 -14.59 41.63 9.97
C GLU A 70 -13.74 40.51 10.59
N GLY A 71 -12.43 40.69 10.53
CA GLY A 71 -11.52 40.30 11.61
C GLY A 71 -11.24 38.81 11.82
N VAL A 72 -10.33 38.25 11.02
CA VAL A 72 -9.39 37.23 11.53
C VAL A 72 -7.99 37.61 11.06
N GLN A 73 -7.10 37.90 12.00
CA GLN A 73 -5.69 38.15 11.71
C GLN A 73 -5.02 36.83 11.33
N SER A 74 -4.69 36.63 10.05
CA SER A 74 -3.81 35.53 9.64
C SER A 74 -2.36 35.97 9.85
N ILE A 75 -1.72 35.35 10.82
CA ILE A 75 -0.29 35.45 11.11
C ILE A 75 0.51 35.08 9.86
N ASN A 76 1.52 35.90 9.58
CA ASN A 76 2.52 35.75 8.53
C ASN A 76 3.05 34.30 8.46
N HIS A 77 2.76 33.59 7.37
CA HIS A 77 3.55 32.43 6.94
C HIS A 77 4.36 32.83 5.72
N SER A 78 5.54 33.39 5.99
CA SER A 78 6.62 33.52 5.02
C SER A 78 7.06 32.12 4.56
N THR A 79 7.04 31.90 3.26
CA THR A 79 7.72 30.78 2.59
C THR A 79 9.23 30.90 2.81
N ILE A 80 9.77 30.09 3.73
CA ILE A 80 11.21 29.90 3.88
C ILE A 80 11.62 28.73 2.98
N ASN A 81 12.30 29.08 1.89
CA ASN A 81 13.27 28.21 1.24
C ASN A 81 14.38 27.91 2.24
N GLN A 82 14.46 26.66 2.72
CA GLN A 82 15.67 26.15 3.35
C GLN A 82 16.08 24.86 2.64
N SER A 83 17.10 25.03 1.81
CA SER A 83 18.11 24.04 1.43
C SER A 83 18.54 23.21 2.64
N ILE A 84 18.35 21.90 2.56
CA ILE A 84 18.94 20.95 3.50
C ILE A 84 20.38 20.70 3.06
N THR A 85 21.28 21.24 3.87
CA THR A 85 22.72 21.07 3.84
C THR A 85 23.12 19.63 4.14
N ASP A 86 24.17 19.18 3.45
CA ASP A 86 24.91 17.94 3.67
C ASP A 86 25.19 17.67 5.16
N GLN A 87 24.70 16.53 5.66
CA GLN A 87 25.23 15.86 6.84
C GLN A 87 25.31 14.36 6.58
N SER A 88 26.35 13.97 5.84
CA SER A 88 26.84 12.59 5.75
C SER A 88 27.42 12.17 7.11
N HIS A 89 26.58 11.59 7.97
CA HIS A 89 27.05 10.93 9.18
C HIS A 89 27.72 9.59 8.83
N ASN A 90 29.04 9.67 8.88
CA ASN A 90 30.03 8.64 9.17
C ASN A 90 29.48 7.35 9.83
N LEU A 91 29.26 6.30 9.05
CA LEU A 91 29.01 4.91 9.50
C LEU A 91 30.15 3.98 9.05
N ASN A 92 31.41 4.40 9.26
CA ASN A 92 32.60 3.60 8.92
C ASN A 92 33.59 3.45 10.09
N ALA A 93 33.10 3.46 11.34
CA ALA A 93 33.94 3.38 12.54
C ALA A 93 33.65 2.18 13.47
N TYR A 94 33.03 1.10 12.97
CA TYR A 94 32.90 -0.17 13.72
C TYR A 94 33.11 -1.38 12.81
N SER A 95 34.31 -1.52 12.22
CA SER A 95 34.71 -2.77 11.55
C SER A 95 36.22 -3.03 11.51
N ARG A 96 36.99 -2.41 12.42
CA ARG A 96 38.42 -2.71 12.60
C ARG A 96 38.74 -3.01 14.05
N GLN A 97 38.29 -4.16 14.57
CA GLN A 97 38.83 -4.71 15.81
C GLN A 97 38.43 -6.16 16.07
N ILE A 98 38.49 -7.06 15.08
CA ILE A 98 38.78 -8.49 15.34
C ILE A 98 39.61 -9.01 14.15
N LYS A 99 40.90 -8.70 14.17
CA LYS A 99 41.94 -9.49 13.49
C LYS A 99 43.05 -9.61 14.51
N GLU A 100 43.06 -10.72 15.24
CA GLU A 100 44.26 -11.45 15.69
C GLU A 100 43.84 -12.59 16.62
N ASN A 101 44.54 -13.71 16.47
CA ASN A 101 44.40 -15.01 17.15
C ASN A 101 43.23 -15.90 16.72
N TYR A 102 43.51 -16.86 15.83
CA TYR A 102 43.67 -18.27 16.19
C TYR A 102 44.23 -19.03 14.97
N ASP A 103 45.53 -19.33 15.04
CA ASP A 103 46.15 -20.41 14.31
C ASP A 103 46.11 -21.62 15.26
N ASP A 104 45.15 -22.53 15.08
CA ASP A 104 45.34 -23.98 15.23
C ASP A 104 44.02 -24.73 15.00
N LYS A 105 44.10 -25.79 14.19
CA LYS A 105 42.99 -26.73 13.92
C LYS A 105 42.67 -27.55 15.19
N PRO A 106 41.44 -28.06 15.33
CA PRO A 106 41.18 -29.38 14.77
C PRO A 106 39.86 -29.46 13.98
N GLU A 107 39.92 -30.25 12.93
CA GLU A 107 38.84 -30.62 12.02
C GLU A 107 37.78 -31.46 12.76
N ILE A 108 36.63 -30.86 13.09
CA ILE A 108 35.46 -31.57 13.63
C ILE A 108 34.33 -31.48 12.61
N GLN A 109 33.88 -32.65 12.15
CA GLN A 109 32.79 -32.86 11.22
C GLN A 109 31.44 -32.49 11.85
N GLU A 110 31.06 -31.22 11.83
CA GLU A 110 29.82 -30.72 12.46
C GLU A 110 28.79 -30.18 11.44
N ASN A 111 28.56 -30.90 10.35
CA ASN A 111 27.68 -30.44 9.26
C ASN A 111 26.30 -31.10 9.17
N ARG A 112 25.79 -31.75 10.24
CA ARG A 112 24.47 -32.42 10.19
C ARG A 112 23.39 -31.90 11.15
N VAL A 113 23.71 -31.04 12.12
CA VAL A 113 22.72 -30.57 13.11
C VAL A 113 22.22 -29.14 12.82
N LEU A 114 23.03 -28.28 12.21
CA LEU A 114 22.68 -26.86 11.99
C LEU A 114 21.62 -26.60 10.90
N LYS A 115 21.32 -27.59 10.04
CA LYS A 115 20.35 -27.42 8.95
C LYS A 115 18.89 -27.65 9.35
N ARG A 116 18.63 -28.24 10.53
CA ARG A 116 17.26 -28.43 11.05
C ARG A 116 16.75 -27.19 11.79
N LEU A 117 17.61 -26.48 12.53
CA LEU A 117 17.20 -25.27 13.27
C LEU A 117 16.90 -24.06 12.37
N SER A 118 17.51 -23.96 11.18
CA SER A 118 17.30 -22.82 10.27
C SER A 118 15.96 -22.89 9.53
N THR A 119 15.40 -24.08 9.35
CA THR A 119 14.09 -24.26 8.69
C THR A 119 12.94 -24.00 9.68
N ASP A 120 13.11 -24.40 10.94
CA ASP A 120 12.11 -24.12 11.98
C ASP A 120 12.04 -22.62 12.30
N GLN A 121 13.18 -21.91 12.32
CA GLN A 121 13.15 -20.46 12.51
C GLN A 121 12.50 -19.71 11.35
N SER A 122 12.65 -20.15 10.09
CA SER A 122 12.00 -19.47 8.96
C SER A 122 10.47 -19.63 9.01
N LEU A 123 9.97 -20.82 9.39
CA LEU A 123 8.54 -21.09 9.56
C LEU A 123 7.94 -20.35 10.78
N ILE A 124 8.68 -20.29 11.89
CA ILE A 124 8.28 -19.53 13.08
C ILE A 124 8.24 -18.03 12.75
N ASN A 125 9.26 -17.50 12.07
CA ASN A 125 9.30 -16.09 11.66
C ASN A 125 8.18 -15.75 10.66
N GLN A 126 7.86 -16.65 9.73
CA GLN A 126 6.75 -16.49 8.81
C GLN A 126 5.39 -16.54 9.54
N SER A 127 5.22 -17.44 10.50
CA SER A 127 4.02 -17.53 11.33
C SER A 127 3.81 -16.28 12.18
N LEU A 128 4.87 -15.77 12.82
CA LEU A 128 4.86 -14.53 13.60
C LEU A 128 4.52 -13.32 12.70
N SER A 129 5.04 -13.28 11.48
CA SER A 129 4.72 -12.24 10.48
C SER A 129 3.25 -12.28 10.03
N ILE A 130 2.66 -13.46 9.89
CA ILE A 130 1.24 -13.60 9.56
C ILE A 130 0.35 -13.18 10.74
N GLN A 131 0.74 -13.53 11.97
CA GLN A 131 0.01 -13.14 13.18
C GLN A 131 0.07 -11.63 13.41
N SER A 132 1.23 -10.99 13.22
CA SER A 132 1.36 -9.55 13.35
C SER A 132 0.56 -8.80 12.28
N LEU A 133 0.54 -9.29 11.04
CA LEU A 133 -0.31 -8.73 9.97
C LEU A 133 -1.80 -8.84 10.30
N LYS A 134 -2.24 -10.01 10.81
CA LYS A 134 -3.64 -10.21 11.24
C LYS A 134 -4.02 -9.24 12.34
N LYS A 135 -3.13 -9.05 13.32
CA LYS A 135 -3.36 -8.12 14.43
C LYS A 135 -3.41 -6.66 13.95
N ASP A 136 -2.49 -6.22 13.09
CA ASP A 136 -2.51 -4.87 12.51
C ASP A 136 -3.82 -4.61 11.74
N LEU A 137 -4.31 -5.63 11.03
CA LEU A 137 -5.59 -5.58 10.34
C LEU A 137 -6.74 -5.42 11.35
N GLU A 138 -6.80 -6.25 12.39
CA GLU A 138 -7.81 -6.13 13.45
C GLU A 138 -7.77 -4.77 14.17
N ASP A 139 -6.58 -4.23 14.46
CA ASP A 139 -6.41 -2.93 15.09
C ASP A 139 -6.96 -1.81 14.19
N ARG A 140 -6.72 -1.88 12.87
CA ARG A 140 -7.30 -0.93 11.90
C ARG A 140 -8.82 -0.98 11.87
N PHE A 141 -9.41 -2.18 11.87
CA PHE A 141 -10.87 -2.34 11.91
C PHE A 141 -11.47 -1.95 13.26
N SER A 142 -10.73 -2.15 14.35
CA SER A 142 -11.11 -1.71 15.70
C SER A 142 -11.15 -0.19 15.83
N SER A 143 -10.38 0.53 15.01
CA SER A 143 -10.42 1.99 14.96
C SER A 143 -11.64 2.56 14.22
N LEU A 144 -12.43 1.72 13.53
CA LEU A 144 -13.63 2.16 12.84
C LEU A 144 -14.78 2.42 13.81
N THR A 145 -15.58 3.43 13.50
CA THR A 145 -16.92 3.56 14.09
C THR A 145 -17.84 2.48 13.51
N SER A 146 -18.90 2.12 14.23
CA SER A 146 -19.88 1.13 13.78
C SER A 146 -20.43 1.45 12.38
N GLN A 147 -20.67 2.74 12.09
CA GLN A 147 -21.18 3.18 10.79
C GLN A 147 -20.14 3.04 9.66
N GLU A 148 -18.88 3.38 9.93
CA GLU A 148 -17.79 3.20 8.96
C GLU A 148 -17.57 1.72 8.66
N PHE A 149 -17.59 0.88 9.69
CA PHE A 149 -17.47 -0.57 9.54
C PHE A 149 -18.62 -1.13 8.71
N LEU A 150 -19.86 -0.77 9.05
CA LEU A 150 -21.05 -1.18 8.31
C LEU A 150 -20.94 -0.81 6.83
N ILE A 151 -20.47 0.40 6.51
CA ILE A 151 -20.27 0.84 5.12
C ILE A 151 -19.21 0.00 4.43
N PHE A 152 -18.06 -0.26 5.07
CA PHE A 152 -17.02 -1.11 4.50
C PHE A 152 -17.54 -2.51 4.19
N LEU A 153 -18.24 -3.12 5.15
CA LEU A 153 -18.78 -4.47 5.01
C LEU A 153 -19.88 -4.53 3.95
N THR A 154 -20.68 -3.47 3.83
CA THR A 154 -21.68 -3.33 2.77
C THR A 154 -21.04 -3.20 1.39
N ILE A 155 -19.94 -2.44 1.26
CA ILE A 155 -19.17 -2.38 0.00
C ILE A 155 -18.69 -3.79 -0.37
N TYR A 156 -18.08 -4.50 0.59
CA TYR A 156 -17.60 -5.87 0.38
C TYR A 156 -18.72 -6.76 -0.14
N GLN A 157 -19.87 -6.77 0.54
CA GLN A 157 -21.01 -7.60 0.21
C GLN A 157 -21.60 -7.27 -1.18
N ILE A 158 -21.87 -5.99 -1.47
CA ILE A 158 -22.46 -5.58 -2.75
C ILE A 158 -21.53 -5.91 -3.92
N GLU A 159 -20.22 -5.71 -3.74
CA GLU A 159 -19.24 -5.99 -4.79
C GLU A 159 -19.16 -7.48 -5.11
N GLU A 160 -19.29 -8.34 -4.10
CA GLU A 160 -19.34 -9.79 -4.25
C GLU A 160 -20.65 -10.25 -4.93
N ASP A 161 -21.78 -9.68 -4.52
CA ASP A 161 -23.11 -10.04 -5.06
C ASP A 161 -23.28 -9.64 -6.54
N ILE A 162 -22.81 -8.45 -6.92
CA ILE A 162 -23.01 -7.91 -8.28
C ILE A 162 -21.81 -8.22 -9.19
N GLY A 163 -20.64 -8.56 -8.62
CA GLY A 163 -19.42 -8.85 -9.37
C GLY A 163 -18.84 -7.62 -10.10
N ARG A 164 -19.22 -6.40 -9.69
CA ARG A 164 -18.72 -5.13 -10.25
C ARG A 164 -18.35 -4.14 -9.15
N PRO A 165 -17.49 -3.15 -9.43
CA PRO A 165 -17.24 -2.04 -8.52
C PRO A 165 -18.53 -1.31 -8.12
N VAL A 166 -18.63 -0.95 -6.85
CA VAL A 166 -19.82 -0.39 -6.19
C VAL A 166 -19.86 1.12 -6.39
N THR A 167 -21.01 1.67 -6.75
CA THR A 167 -21.19 3.12 -6.83
C THR A 167 -21.71 3.71 -5.52
N TYR A 168 -21.54 5.01 -5.32
CA TYR A 168 -22.13 5.70 -4.17
C TYR A 168 -23.66 5.59 -4.11
N ASN A 169 -24.32 5.50 -5.26
CA ASN A 169 -25.77 5.33 -5.33
C ASN A 169 -26.21 3.94 -4.87
N ASP A 170 -25.44 2.89 -5.21
CA ASP A 170 -25.71 1.52 -4.75
C ASP A 170 -25.70 1.47 -3.21
N LEU A 171 -24.71 2.13 -2.57
CA LEU A 171 -24.60 2.23 -1.12
C LEU A 171 -25.70 3.08 -0.50
N ALA A 172 -26.05 4.22 -1.13
CA ALA A 172 -27.09 5.12 -0.67
C ALA A 172 -28.43 4.41 -0.58
N ASN A 173 -28.77 3.65 -1.62
CA ASN A 173 -30.01 2.88 -1.68
C ASN A 173 -30.01 1.74 -0.66
N LYS A 174 -28.87 1.06 -0.45
CA LYS A 174 -28.80 -0.08 0.47
C LYS A 174 -28.83 0.32 1.94
N LEU A 175 -28.22 1.45 2.29
CA LEU A 175 -28.07 1.91 3.68
C LEU A 175 -29.05 3.02 4.06
N SER A 176 -29.91 3.46 3.13
CA SER A 176 -30.83 4.58 3.31
C SER A 176 -30.12 5.87 3.77
N LEU A 177 -28.90 6.09 3.27
CA LEU A 177 -28.07 7.26 3.56
C LEU A 177 -27.89 8.12 2.32
N THR A 178 -27.67 9.43 2.51
CA THR A 178 -27.32 10.30 1.39
C THR A 178 -25.92 9.99 0.86
N SER A 179 -25.70 10.17 -0.44
CA SER A 179 -24.39 9.99 -1.08
C SER A 179 -23.31 10.90 -0.45
N GLY A 180 -23.71 12.06 0.09
CA GLY A 180 -22.83 12.97 0.83
C GLY A 180 -22.32 12.37 2.15
N CYS A 181 -23.22 11.79 2.95
CA CYS A 181 -22.85 11.08 4.17
C CYS A 181 -21.90 9.91 3.87
N ILE A 182 -22.25 9.09 2.88
CA ILE A 182 -21.41 7.95 2.45
C ILE A 182 -20.04 8.43 1.99
N ARG A 183 -19.96 9.54 1.25
CA ARG A 183 -18.68 10.13 0.85
C ARG A 183 -17.81 10.49 2.05
N GLY A 184 -18.40 11.03 3.12
CA GLY A 184 -17.71 11.34 4.37
C GLY A 184 -17.11 10.08 5.01
N TYR A 185 -17.95 9.06 5.21
CA TYR A 185 -17.52 7.79 5.80
C TYR A 185 -16.45 7.08 4.96
N VAL A 186 -16.65 6.97 3.63
CA VAL A 186 -15.66 6.38 2.72
C VAL A 186 -14.32 7.11 2.79
N SER A 187 -14.35 8.44 2.85
CA SER A 187 -13.10 9.23 2.99
C SER A 187 -12.41 8.93 4.32
N SER A 188 -13.16 8.74 5.41
CA SER A 188 -12.61 8.36 6.71
C SER A 188 -11.99 6.96 6.70
N ILE A 189 -12.70 5.98 6.13
CA ILE A 189 -12.21 4.60 5.93
C ILE A 189 -10.89 4.59 5.15
N MET A 190 -10.80 5.37 4.06
CA MET A 190 -9.56 5.49 3.27
C MET A 190 -8.42 6.14 4.06
N ARG A 191 -8.68 7.18 4.87
CA ARG A 191 -7.67 7.82 5.71
C ARG A 191 -7.12 6.88 6.79
N LYS A 192 -7.95 5.96 7.30
CA LYS A 192 -7.55 4.92 8.25
C LYS A 192 -6.76 3.77 7.60
N GLY A 193 -6.52 3.85 6.29
CA GLY A 193 -5.65 2.91 5.58
C GLY A 193 -6.29 1.55 5.33
N LEU A 194 -7.63 1.48 5.31
CA LEU A 194 -8.32 0.24 4.95
C LEU A 194 -8.16 -0.09 3.45
N PRO A 195 -8.27 -1.38 3.08
CA PRO A 195 -8.02 -1.87 1.73
C PRO A 195 -9.19 -1.58 0.79
N LEU A 196 -9.45 -0.31 0.57
CA LEU A 196 -10.50 0.21 -0.30
C LEU A 196 -9.88 1.02 -1.45
N ASN A 197 -10.23 0.65 -2.68
CA ASN A 197 -9.87 1.38 -3.88
C ASN A 197 -11.03 2.29 -4.30
N LYS A 198 -10.68 3.49 -4.76
CA LYS A 198 -11.62 4.47 -5.31
C LYS A 198 -11.14 4.88 -6.69
N LEU A 199 -11.97 4.64 -7.70
CA LEU A 199 -11.66 4.94 -9.09
C LEU A 199 -12.70 5.88 -9.70
N LYS A 200 -12.26 6.68 -10.67
CA LYS A 200 -13.12 7.58 -11.44
C LYS A 200 -13.21 7.07 -12.87
N ILE A 201 -14.38 6.62 -13.27
CA ILE A 201 -14.66 6.09 -14.61
C ILE A 201 -15.28 7.20 -15.47
N ASN A 202 -14.71 7.41 -16.66
CA ASN A 202 -15.21 8.34 -17.69
C ASN A 202 -15.52 9.75 -17.18
N ASN A 203 -14.74 10.24 -16.22
CA ASN A 203 -14.89 11.55 -15.57
C ASN A 203 -16.23 11.83 -14.89
N ARG A 204 -17.14 10.85 -14.80
CA ARG A 204 -18.51 11.05 -14.30
C ARG A 204 -18.80 10.21 -13.08
N THR A 205 -18.39 8.94 -13.07
CA THR A 205 -18.81 7.99 -12.04
C THR A 205 -17.64 7.63 -11.14
N LEU A 206 -17.84 7.75 -9.83
CA LEU A 206 -16.91 7.23 -8.84
C LEU A 206 -17.36 5.83 -8.41
N THR A 207 -16.43 4.89 -8.47
CA THR A 207 -16.63 3.51 -8.07
C THR A 207 -15.68 3.13 -6.94
N LEU A 208 -16.13 2.22 -6.10
CA LEU A 208 -15.46 1.69 -4.92
C LEU A 208 -15.30 0.19 -5.09
N SER A 209 -14.14 -0.34 -4.71
CA SER A 209 -13.86 -1.77 -4.75
C SER A 209 -12.89 -2.15 -3.65
N ILE A 210 -13.06 -3.29 -3.02
CA ILE A 210 -12.10 -3.85 -2.08
C ILE A 210 -10.87 -4.32 -2.86
N LYS A 211 -9.67 -4.08 -2.31
CA LYS A 211 -8.42 -4.50 -2.95
C LYS A 211 -8.44 -6.03 -3.19
N PRO A 212 -8.06 -6.52 -4.39
CA PRO A 212 -8.12 -7.94 -4.72
C PRO A 212 -7.28 -8.79 -3.76
N ASP A 213 -6.06 -8.36 -3.45
CA ASP A 213 -5.15 -9.04 -2.51
C ASP A 213 -5.79 -9.26 -1.12
N PHE A 214 -6.68 -8.35 -0.71
CA PHE A 214 -7.40 -8.47 0.56
C PHE A 214 -8.58 -9.46 0.47
N LYS A 215 -9.23 -9.57 -0.69
CA LYS A 215 -10.30 -10.54 -0.91
C LYS A 215 -9.77 -11.98 -0.90
N GLU A 216 -8.58 -12.20 -1.45
CA GLU A 216 -7.92 -13.52 -1.47
C GLU A 216 -7.68 -14.10 -0.07
N LEU A 217 -7.65 -13.25 0.97
CA LEU A 217 -7.47 -13.67 2.35
C LEU A 217 -8.71 -14.35 2.96
N ASN A 218 -9.88 -14.31 2.30
CA ASN A 218 -11.14 -14.92 2.76
C ASN A 218 -11.53 -14.57 4.21
N ILE A 219 -11.18 -13.38 4.68
CA ILE A 219 -11.39 -12.94 6.08
C ILE A 219 -12.79 -12.35 6.35
N LYS A 220 -13.71 -12.43 5.40
CA LYS A 220 -15.06 -11.83 5.50
C LYS A 220 -15.79 -12.27 6.77
N GLU A 221 -15.84 -13.57 7.05
CA GLU A 221 -16.50 -14.12 8.24
C GLU A 221 -15.89 -13.55 9.54
N ARG A 222 -14.57 -13.43 9.59
CA ARG A 222 -13.87 -12.84 10.73
C ARG A 222 -14.21 -11.36 10.92
N LEU A 223 -14.33 -10.60 9.83
CA LEU A 223 -14.75 -9.19 9.90
C LEU A 223 -16.19 -9.05 10.40
N ILE A 224 -17.09 -9.96 10.00
CA ILE A 224 -18.47 -10.01 10.50
C ILE A 224 -18.48 -10.27 12.01
N ASN A 225 -17.70 -11.24 12.48
CA ASN A 225 -17.59 -11.55 13.91
C ASN A 225 -17.01 -10.37 14.70
N LEU A 226 -16.01 -9.68 14.15
CA LEU A 226 -15.41 -8.51 14.78
C LEU A 226 -16.40 -7.33 14.84
N PHE A 227 -17.21 -7.14 13.81
CA PHE A 227 -18.27 -6.13 13.78
C PHE A 227 -19.31 -6.36 14.89
N TYR A 228 -19.82 -7.59 15.03
CA TYR A 228 -20.75 -7.93 16.11
C TYR A 228 -20.11 -7.90 17.50
N GLY A 229 -18.80 -8.13 17.60
CA GLY A 229 -18.06 -7.95 18.84
C GLY A 229 -17.96 -6.49 19.30
N GLN A 230 -18.08 -5.51 18.40
CA GLN A 230 -18.06 -4.08 18.75
C GLN A 230 -19.42 -3.58 19.28
N ASP A 231 -20.52 -4.21 18.90
CA ASP A 231 -21.88 -3.84 19.33
C ASP A 231 -22.71 -5.10 19.65
N PRO A 232 -22.79 -5.52 20.93
CA PRO A 232 -23.49 -6.73 21.35
C PRO A 232 -25.00 -6.72 21.03
N GLU A 233 -25.60 -5.54 20.88
CA GLU A 233 -27.04 -5.40 20.61
C GLU A 233 -27.35 -5.56 19.10
N GLN A 234 -26.34 -5.47 18.25
CA GLN A 234 -26.51 -5.60 16.81
C GLN A 234 -26.52 -7.08 16.40
N THR A 235 -27.67 -7.61 16.02
CA THR A 235 -27.83 -9.02 15.61
C THR A 235 -27.85 -9.25 14.11
N ARG A 236 -27.97 -8.17 13.31
CA ARG A 236 -28.07 -8.23 11.85
C ARG A 236 -27.22 -7.14 11.20
N LEU A 237 -26.65 -7.43 10.03
CA LEU A 237 -25.87 -6.45 9.28
C LEU A 237 -26.74 -5.30 8.76
N PHE A 238 -27.98 -5.60 8.36
CA PHE A 238 -28.96 -4.62 7.91
C PHE A 238 -30.14 -4.60 8.89
N ARG A 239 -30.55 -3.40 9.34
CA ARG A 239 -31.84 -3.24 10.01
C ARG A 239 -32.95 -3.21 8.95
N PRO A 240 -34.05 -3.95 9.14
CA PRO A 240 -35.20 -3.91 8.25
C PRO A 240 -35.88 -2.54 8.25
#